data_AF-A0A3M9ZLW6-F1
#
_entry.id   AF-A0A3M9ZLW6-F1
#
_cell.length_a   1.000
_cell.length_b   1.000
_cell.length_c   1.000
_cell.angle_alpha   90.00
_cell.angle_beta   90.00
_cell.angle_gamma   90.00
#
_symmetry.space_group_name_H-M   'P 1'
#
loop_
_entity.id
_entity.type
_entity.pdbx_description
1 polymer ?
#
loop_
_entity_poly.entity_id
_entity_poly.type
_entity_poly.pdbx_seq_one_letter_code
_entity_poly.pdbx_strand_id
1 'polypeptide(L)' 'MRIIESEIGGHGYPPDEWTVVRRVIHSTADFDFARSGAIAFFGGAVRAGAGALRAGAPIVADVHGVTGLIAARHVKAH' A
#
# COMPACT_ATOMS: atom_id res chain seq x y z
N MET A 1 8.36 -11.48 -1.54
CA MET A 1 6.91 -11.71 -1.40
C MET A 1 6.57 -13.13 -0.99
N ARG A 2 7.11 -14.18 -1.62
CA ARG A 2 6.88 -15.58 -1.22
C ARG A 2 7.19 -15.89 0.26
N ILE A 3 8.28 -15.33 0.80
CA ILE A 3 8.65 -15.50 2.23
C ILE A 3 7.59 -14.88 3.16
N ILE A 4 7.04 -13.72 2.79
CA ILE A 4 6.01 -13.06 3.61
C ILE A 4 4.73 -13.92 3.67
N GLU A 5 4.37 -14.53 2.54
CA GLU A 5 3.21 -15.43 2.48
C GLU A 5 3.42 -16.70 3.31
N SER A 6 4.62 -17.29 3.30
CA SER A 6 4.89 -18.51 4.08
C SER A 6 4.92 -18.28 5.59
N GLU A 7 5.42 -17.13 6.04
CA GLU A 7 5.58 -16.82 7.47
C GLU A 7 4.27 -16.40 8.16
N ILE A 8 3.39 -15.69 7.46
CA ILE A 8 2.13 -15.19 8.07
C ILE A 8 1.08 -16.29 8.18
N GLY A 9 1.09 -17.25 7.24
CA GLY A 9 0.02 -18.22 7.11
C GLY A 9 -1.28 -17.54 6.67
N GLY A 10 -2.20 -17.29 7.62
CA GLY A 10 -3.53 -16.73 7.36
C GLY A 10 -3.69 -15.27 7.80
N HIS A 11 -4.35 -14.45 6.98
CA HIS A 11 -4.73 -13.07 7.29
C HIS A 11 -6.19 -12.80 6.92
N GLY A 12 -6.80 -11.79 7.53
CA GLY A 12 -8.19 -11.40 7.28
C GLY A 12 -8.41 -10.45 6.09
N TYR A 13 -7.32 -9.94 5.49
CA TYR A 13 -7.43 -8.95 4.42
C TYR A 13 -7.94 -9.55 3.09
N PRO A 14 -8.89 -8.89 2.41
CA PRO A 14 -9.23 -9.14 1.02
C PRO A 14 -7.99 -9.06 0.10
N PRO A 15 -8.00 -9.69 -1.10
CA PRO A 15 -6.81 -9.76 -1.96
C PRO A 15 -6.18 -8.42 -2.36
N ASP A 16 -7.00 -7.39 -2.59
CA ASP A 16 -6.55 -6.05 -2.96
C ASP A 16 -5.93 -5.29 -1.77
N GLU A 17 -6.57 -5.35 -0.60
CA GLU A 17 -6.03 -4.84 0.66
C GLU A 17 -4.73 -5.56 1.06
N TRP A 18 -4.70 -6.89 0.90
CA TRP A 18 -3.54 -7.70 1.20
C TRP A 18 -2.31 -7.31 0.37
N THR A 19 -2.53 -6.88 -0.88
CA THR A 19 -1.43 -6.39 -1.73
C THR A 19 -0.75 -5.16 -1.11
N VAL A 20 -1.52 -4.27 -0.48
CA VAL A 20 -1.00 -3.08 0.22
C VAL A 20 -0.28 -3.50 1.50
N VAL A 21 -0.93 -4.30 2.36
CA VAL A 21 -0.36 -4.76 3.63
C VAL A 21 0.97 -5.48 3.41
N ARG A 22 1.02 -6.40 2.43
CA ARG A 22 2.24 -7.14 2.10
C ARG A 22 3.37 -6.22 1.64
N ARG A 23 3.06 -5.10 0.97
CA ARG A 23 4.06 -4.13 0.55
C ARG A 23 4.62 -3.35 1.74
N VAL A 24 3.78 -3.01 2.72
CA VAL A 24 4.23 -2.40 3.99
C VAL A 24 5.22 -3.34 4.70
N ILE A 25 4.83 -4.60 4.92
CA ILE A 25 5.69 -5.62 5.57
C ILE A 25 7.02 -5.79 4.82
N HIS A 26 6.99 -5.81 3.49
CA HIS A 26 8.22 -5.92 2.71
C HIS A 26 9.18 -4.74 2.92
N SER A 27 8.64 -3.54 3.08
CA SER A 27 9.42 -2.32 3.27
C SER A 27 9.92 -2.16 4.71
N THR A 28 9.23 -2.72 5.70
CA THR A 28 9.56 -2.57 7.13
C THR A 28 10.21 -3.80 7.75
N ALA A 29 10.09 -4.97 7.11
CA ALA A 29 10.39 -6.30 7.68
C ALA A 29 9.61 -6.60 8.98
N ASP A 30 8.47 -5.92 9.19
CA ASP A 30 7.64 -6.06 10.38
C ASP A 30 6.34 -6.79 10.04
N PHE A 31 6.21 -8.01 10.56
CA PHE A 31 5.06 -8.89 10.33
C PHE A 31 3.82 -8.50 11.14
N ASP A 32 3.96 -7.61 12.14
CA ASP A 32 2.83 -7.21 12.98
C ASP A 32 1.77 -6.43 12.21
N PHE A 33 2.12 -5.83 11.07
CA PHE A 33 1.16 -5.22 10.14
C PHE A 33 0.15 -6.20 9.53
N ALA A 34 0.41 -7.50 9.59
CA ALA A 34 -0.54 -8.53 9.16
C ALA A 34 -1.62 -8.83 10.21
N ARG A 35 -1.42 -8.42 11.47
CA ARG A 35 -2.37 -8.70 12.54
C ARG A 35 -3.68 -7.95 12.31
N SER A 36 -4.77 -8.52 12.82
CA SER A 36 -6.11 -7.94 12.69
C SER A 36 -6.14 -6.52 13.26
N GLY A 37 -6.52 -5.55 12.42
CA GLY A 37 -6.64 -4.14 12.82
C GLY A 37 -5.33 -3.34 12.82
N ALA A 38 -4.18 -3.94 12.49
CA ALA A 38 -2.92 -3.21 12.40
C ALA A 38 -2.89 -2.23 11.20
N ILE A 39 -3.56 -2.60 10.10
CA ILE A 39 -3.86 -1.70 8.99
C ILE A 39 -5.37 -1.71 8.77
N ALA A 40 -6.01 -0.56 8.92
CA ALA A 40 -7.45 -0.43 8.72
C ALA A 40 -7.74 0.15 7.34
N PHE A 41 -8.65 -0.49 6.61
CA PHE A 41 -9.16 0.00 5.33
C PHE A 41 -10.59 0.47 5.48
N PHE A 42 -10.88 1.64 4.90
CA PHE A 42 -12.25 2.00 4.61
C PHE A 42 -12.75 1.15 3.43
N GLY A 43 -14.04 0.80 3.44
CA GLY A 43 -14.63 -0.04 2.39
C GLY A 43 -14.38 0.51 0.98
N GLY A 44 -13.65 -0.27 0.17
CA GLY A 44 -13.32 0.10 -1.21
C GLY A 44 -12.17 1.11 -1.37
N ALA A 45 -11.43 1.43 -0.32
CA ALA A 45 -10.33 2.40 -0.35
C ALA A 45 -9.28 2.08 -1.43
N VAL A 46 -8.87 0.81 -1.56
CA VAL A 46 -7.87 0.40 -2.56
C VAL A 46 -8.38 0.65 -3.98
N ARG A 47 -9.65 0.32 -4.25
CA ARG A 47 -10.28 0.53 -5.55
C ARG A 47 -10.42 2.02 -5.88
N ALA A 48 -10.86 2.82 -4.91
CA ALA A 48 -11.01 4.26 -5.06
C ALA A 48 -9.67 4.93 -5.33
N GLY A 49 -8.63 4.63 -4.53
CA GLY A 49 -7.28 5.15 -4.71
C GLY A 49 -6.69 4.76 -6.07
N ALA A 50 -6.80 3.49 -6.48
CA ALA A 50 -6.35 3.04 -7.78
C ALA A 50 -7.11 3.74 -8.94
N GLY A 51 -8.40 4.02 -8.77
CA GLY A 51 -9.20 4.81 -9.70
C GLY A 51 -8.69 6.24 -9.84
N ALA A 52 -8.45 6.92 -8.72
CA ALA A 52 -7.92 8.29 -8.69
C ALA A 52 -6.54 8.39 -9.36
N LEU A 53 -5.64 7.45 -9.06
CA LEU A 53 -4.32 7.40 -9.69
C LEU A 53 -4.41 7.22 -11.21
N ARG A 54 -5.29 6.32 -11.69
CA ARG A 54 -5.53 6.14 -13.14
C ARG A 54 -6.14 7.38 -13.81
N ALA A 55 -6.97 8.13 -13.09
CA ALA A 55 -7.54 9.39 -13.56
C ALA A 55 -6.54 10.56 -13.55
N GLY A 56 -5.31 10.35 -13.07
CA GLY A 56 -4.30 11.40 -12.99
C GLY A 56 -4.54 12.39 -11.85
N ALA A 57 -5.21 11.96 -10.78
CA ALA A 57 -5.39 12.80 -9.59
C ALA A 57 -4.02 13.19 -8.99
N PRO A 58 -3.87 14.42 -8.48
CA PRO A 58 -2.64 14.84 -7.83
C PRO A 58 -2.39 14.05 -6.54
N ILE A 59 -1.12 13.77 -6.25
CA ILE A 59 -0.68 13.18 -4.98
C ILE A 59 -0.13 14.33 -4.13
N VAL A 60 -0.80 14.61 -3.01
CA VAL A 60 -0.37 15.61 -2.04
C VAL A 60 0.26 14.90 -0.85
N ALA A 61 1.48 15.28 -0.50
CA ALA A 61 2.20 14.76 0.67
C ALA A 61 2.64 15.92 1.57
N ASP A 62 2.61 15.71 2.87
CA ASP A 62 2.99 16.70 3.90
C ASP A 62 4.52 16.80 4.08
N VAL A 63 5.24 15.71 3.83
CA VAL A 63 6.70 15.65 3.92
C VAL A 63 7.32 15.54 2.52
N HIS A 64 8.23 16.47 2.20
CA HIS A 64 8.91 16.54 0.90
C HIS A 64 9.65 15.25 0.52
N GLY A 65 10.20 14.51 1.49
CA GLY A 65 10.88 13.24 1.23
C GLY A 65 10.00 12.21 0.51
N VAL A 66 8.68 12.24 0.74
CA VAL A 66 7.73 11.28 0.12
C VAL A 66 7.72 11.42 -1.39
N THR A 67 7.80 12.64 -1.94
CA THR A 67 7.77 12.84 -3.39
C THR A 67 9.00 12.24 -4.07
N GLY A 68 10.17 12.28 -3.41
CA GLY A 68 11.40 11.67 -3.91
C GLY A 68 11.38 10.14 -3.90
N LEU A 69 10.48 9.51 -3.13
CA LEU A 69 10.34 8.05 -3.05
C LEU A 69 9.36 7.50 -4.10
N ILE A 70 8.60 8.35 -4.78
CA ILE A 70 7.70 7.93 -5.84
C ILE A 70 8.48 7.88 -7.15
N ALA A 71 8.49 6.72 -7.81
CA ALA A 71 9.21 6.55 -9.07
C ALA A 71 8.71 7.53 -10.14
N ALA A 72 9.61 8.39 -10.63
CA ALA A 72 9.28 9.49 -11.55
C ALA A 72 8.51 9.04 -12.80
N ARG A 73 8.76 7.81 -13.31
CA ARG A 73 8.01 7.24 -14.45
C ARG A 73 6.51 7.03 -14.20
N HIS A 74 6.06 7.07 -12.94
CA HIS A 74 4.66 6.85 -12.55
C HIS A 74 3.93 8.15 -12.17
N VAL A 75 4.61 9.30 -12.20
CA VAL A 75 4.03 10.60 -11.86
C VAL A 75 4.29 11.57 -13.00
N LYS A 76 3.26 12.28 -13.46
CA LYS A 76 3.46 13.40 -14.39
C LYS A 76 3.97 14.59 -13.56
N ALA A 77 5.15 15.10 -13.90
CA ALA A 77 5.60 16.38 -13.38
C ALA A 77 4.61 17.46 -13.85
N HIS A 78 4.11 18.25 -12.90
CA HIS A 78 3.37 19.48 -13.18
C HIS A 78 4.33 20.66 -13.12
#